data_AF-A0A9E3ISF0-F1
#
_entry.id   AF-A0A9E3ISF0-F1
#
_cell.length_a   1.000
_cell.length_b   1.000
_cell.length_c   1.000
_cell.angle_alpha   90.00
_cell.angle_beta   90.00
_cell.angle_gamma   90.00
#
_symmetry.space_group_name_H-M   'P 1'
#
loop_
_entity.id
_entity.type
_entity.pdbx_description
1 polymer ?
#
loop_
_entity_poly.entity_id
_entity_poly.type
_entity_poly.pdbx_seq_one_letter_code
_entity_poly.pdbx_strand_id
1 'polypeptide(L)'
;MANTAPASLAFGFASIADLPEITASVLKNKFSEVARLAAREPLAVTRHHRREYVILTAGQYEELQQSRLAPLKSLAGDFDRMVARMNTPADRAARASFFKASAVKPSAGLAKLKRQPPNGR
;
A
#
# COMPACT_ATOMS: atom_id res chain seq x y z
N MET A 1 28.78 4.68 11.00
CA MET A 1 27.60 4.61 10.10
C MET A 1 26.72 3.48 10.58
N ALA A 2 25.71 3.76 11.41
CA ALA A 2 24.76 2.76 11.87
C ALA A 2 23.47 2.93 11.07
N ASN A 3 23.28 2.09 10.06
CA ASN A 3 22.04 2.02 9.30
C ASN A 3 20.99 1.34 10.18
N THR A 4 20.30 2.12 11.00
CA THR A 4 19.12 1.66 11.73
C THR A 4 18.00 1.58 10.69
N ALA A 5 17.80 0.39 10.13
CA ALA A 5 16.59 0.12 9.36
C ALA A 5 15.39 0.42 10.27
N PRO A 6 14.39 1.18 9.83
CA PRO A 6 13.19 1.34 10.63
C PRO A 6 12.61 -0.06 10.82
N ALA A 7 12.46 -0.47 12.09
CA ALA A 7 11.70 -1.66 12.42
C ALA A 7 10.36 -1.52 11.72
N SER A 8 10.13 -2.33 10.70
CA SER A 8 8.83 -2.47 10.07
C SER A 8 7.89 -2.86 11.19
N LEU A 9 7.16 -1.88 11.73
CA LEU A 9 5.98 -2.11 12.53
C LEU A 9 5.05 -2.89 11.62
N ALA A 10 5.15 -4.22 11.70
CA ALA A 10 4.21 -5.12 11.08
C ALA A 10 2.85 -4.75 11.66
N PHE A 11 2.07 -4.02 10.87
CA PHE A 11 0.69 -3.76 11.18
C PHE A 11 -0.03 -5.12 11.21
N GLY A 12 -0.38 -5.56 12.42
CA GLY A 12 -1.13 -6.79 12.66
C GLY A 12 -0.31 -7.88 13.33
N PHE A 13 -0.70 -8.20 14.57
CA PHE A 13 -0.26 -9.33 15.40
C PHE A 13 1.26 -9.49 15.62
N ALA A 14 1.65 -10.20 16.69
CA ALA A 14 3.03 -10.60 16.88
C ALA A 14 3.52 -11.43 15.68
N SER A 15 4.84 -11.54 15.48
CA SER A 15 5.37 -12.41 14.42
C SER A 15 4.75 -13.80 14.53
N ILE A 16 4.51 -14.48 13.41
CA ILE A 16 3.96 -15.85 13.44
C ILE A 16 4.84 -16.76 14.32
N ALA A 17 6.14 -16.44 14.48
CA ALA A 17 7.10 -17.11 15.36
C ALA A 17 6.87 -16.92 16.87
N ASP A 18 6.15 -15.88 17.27
CA ASP A 18 5.88 -15.54 18.67
C ASP A 18 4.49 -16.01 19.12
N LEU A 19 3.65 -16.45 18.17
CA LEU A 19 2.33 -16.98 18.49
C LEU A 19 2.42 -18.33 19.20
N PRO A 20 1.52 -18.60 20.17
CA PRO A 20 1.37 -19.92 20.76
C PRO A 20 1.06 -20.95 19.67
N GLU A 21 1.76 -22.08 19.72
CA GLU A 21 1.60 -23.15 18.72
C GLU A 21 0.63 -24.23 19.19
N ILE A 22 -0.19 -24.72 18.26
CA ILE A 22 -0.98 -25.94 18.42
C ILE A 22 -0.74 -26.87 17.24
N THR A 23 -0.79 -28.18 17.44
CA THR A 23 -0.67 -29.12 16.31
C THR A 23 -1.99 -29.27 15.57
N ALA A 24 -1.92 -29.58 14.27
CA ALA A 24 -3.09 -29.91 13.46
C ALA A 24 -3.92 -31.09 14.04
N SER A 25 -3.26 -32.03 14.74
CA SER A 25 -3.92 -33.13 15.43
C SER A 25 -4.77 -32.64 16.61
N VAL A 26 -4.24 -31.72 17.43
CA VAL A 26 -4.99 -31.11 18.54
C VAL A 26 -6.16 -30.29 18.01
N LEU A 27 -5.96 -29.52 16.94
CA LEU A 27 -7.03 -28.78 16.28
C LEU A 27 -8.19 -29.69 15.83
N LYS A 28 -7.88 -30.80 15.17
CA LYS A 28 -8.89 -31.76 14.69
C LYS A 28 -9.66 -32.42 15.83
N ASN A 29 -8.97 -32.79 16.91
CA ASN A 29 -9.55 -33.62 17.97
C ASN A 29 -10.17 -32.81 19.11
N LYS A 30 -9.74 -31.56 19.31
CA LYS A 30 -10.10 -30.71 20.45
C LYS A 30 -10.54 -29.32 20.02
N PHE A 31 -11.29 -29.25 18.92
CA PHE A 31 -11.68 -27.97 18.31
C PHE A 31 -12.33 -27.01 19.30
N SER A 32 -13.25 -27.46 20.16
CA SER A 32 -13.94 -26.61 21.14
C SER A 32 -12.99 -25.97 22.16
N GLU A 33 -11.93 -26.68 22.56
CA GLU A 33 -10.90 -26.16 23.46
C GLU A 33 -10.03 -25.13 22.74
N VAL A 34 -9.63 -25.45 21.51
CA VAL A 34 -8.87 -24.55 20.64
C VAL A 34 -9.66 -23.27 20.33
N ALA A 35 -10.96 -23.35 20.08
CA ALA A 35 -11.80 -22.18 19.81
C ALA A 35 -11.84 -21.24 21.02
N ARG A 36 -11.87 -21.77 22.25
CA ARG A 36 -11.79 -20.95 23.48
C ARG A 36 -10.43 -20.29 23.65
N LEU A 37 -9.35 -20.98 23.28
CA LEU A 37 -8.00 -20.42 23.30
C LEU A 37 -7.86 -19.32 22.23
N ALA A 38 -8.34 -19.57 21.00
CA ALA A 38 -8.34 -18.62 19.90
C ALA A 38 -9.16 -17.36 20.18
N ALA A 39 -10.19 -17.47 21.02
CA ALA A 39 -10.98 -16.31 21.48
C ALA A 39 -10.19 -15.37 22.39
N ARG A 40 -9.12 -15.85 23.04
CA ARG A 40 -8.24 -15.04 23.90
C ARG A 40 -7.08 -14.45 23.11
N GLU A 41 -6.45 -15.27 22.28
CA GLU A 41 -5.29 -14.87 21.50
C GLU A 41 -5.17 -15.66 20.19
N PRO A 42 -4.55 -15.09 19.14
CA PRO A 42 -4.25 -15.83 17.91
C PRO A 42 -3.36 -17.04 18.15
N LEU A 43 -3.63 -18.14 17.44
CA LEU A 43 -2.86 -19.39 17.58
C LEU A 43 -2.24 -19.78 16.25
N ALA A 44 -0.97 -20.15 16.25
CA ALA A 44 -0.31 -20.77 15.10
C ALA A 44 -0.59 -22.27 15.08
N VAL A 45 -1.01 -22.80 13.93
CA VAL A 45 -1.22 -24.24 13.74
C VAL A 45 -0.01 -24.82 13.04
N THR A 46 0.61 -25.81 13.68
CA THR A 46 1.72 -26.56 13.14
C THR A 46 1.28 -27.86 12.48
N ARG A 47 1.85 -28.11 11.30
CA ARG A 47 1.75 -29.37 10.57
C ARG A 47 3.17 -29.82 10.26
N HIS A 48 3.53 -31.05 10.67
CA HIS A 48 4.89 -31.59 10.51
C HIS A 48 6.01 -30.61 10.92
N HIS A 49 5.85 -29.97 12.09
CA HIS A 49 6.78 -28.97 12.65
C HIS A 49 6.91 -27.65 11.86
N ARG A 50 5.97 -27.35 10.96
CA ARG A 50 5.89 -26.06 10.25
C ARG A 50 4.62 -25.33 10.63
N ARG A 51 4.72 -24.04 10.97
CA ARG A 51 3.58 -23.14 11.20
C ARG A 51 2.97 -22.76 9.84
N GLU A 52 1.95 -23.49 9.42
CA GLU A 52 1.32 -23.32 8.10
C GLU A 52 0.05 -22.47 8.16
N TYR A 53 -0.62 -22.43 9.32
CA TYR A 53 -1.88 -21.71 9.48
C TYR A 53 -1.91 -20.91 10.77
N VAL A 54 -2.81 -19.92 10.83
CA VAL A 54 -3.11 -19.15 12.05
C VAL A 54 -4.62 -19.12 12.23
N ILE A 55 -5.07 -19.31 13.47
CA ILE A 55 -6.49 -19.20 13.84
C ILE A 55 -6.72 -17.83 14.45
N LEU A 56 -7.68 -17.11 13.88
CA LEU A 56 -8.17 -15.82 14.36
C LEU A 56 -9.68 -15.92 14.52
N THR A 57 -10.23 -15.13 15.43
CA THR A 57 -11.68 -14.89 15.46
C THR A 57 -12.10 -14.05 14.25
N ALA A 58 -13.38 -14.12 13.88
CA ALA A 58 -13.92 -13.32 12.78
C ALA A 58 -13.69 -11.81 13.00
N GLY A 59 -13.91 -11.31 14.22
CA GLY A 59 -13.68 -9.90 14.56
C GLY A 59 -12.21 -9.49 14.42
N GLN A 60 -11.28 -10.31 14.90
CA GLN A 60 -9.84 -10.08 14.72
C GLN A 60 -9.43 -10.07 13.24
N TYR A 61 -10.05 -10.90 12.41
CA TYR A 61 -9.82 -10.89 10.98
C TYR A 61 -10.35 -9.61 10.32
N GLU A 62 -11.54 -9.14 10.71
CA GLU A 62 -12.10 -7.88 10.21
C GLU A 62 -11.24 -6.68 10.60
N GLU A 63 -10.77 -6.61 11.85
CA GLU A 63 -9.83 -5.59 12.32
C GLU A 63 -8.51 -5.63 11.52
N LEU A 64 -7.99 -6.82 11.22
CA LEU A 64 -6.81 -6.98 10.37
C LEU A 64 -7.05 -6.44 8.94
N GLN A 65 -8.23 -6.69 8.38
CA GLN A 65 -8.57 -6.14 7.07
C GLN A 65 -8.70 -4.61 7.11
N GLN A 66 -9.33 -4.07 8.15
CA GLN A 66 -9.49 -2.62 8.31
C GLN A 66 -8.16 -1.91 8.55
N SER A 67 -7.28 -2.47 9.39
CA SER A 67 -5.95 -1.92 9.66
C SER A 67 -5.06 -1.90 8.41
N ARG A 68 -5.18 -2.88 7.50
CA ARG A 68 -4.49 -2.83 6.19
C ARG A 68 -5.00 -1.71 5.29
N LEU A 69 -6.28 -1.35 5.39
CA LEU A 69 -6.91 -0.30 4.58
C LEU A 69 -6.69 1.11 5.16
N ALA A 70 -6.43 1.23 6.46
CA ALA A 70 -6.28 2.53 7.12
C ALA A 70 -5.09 3.38 6.59
N PRO A 71 -3.88 2.82 6.38
CA PRO A 71 -2.77 3.56 5.77
C PRO A 71 -3.09 4.06 4.35
N LEU A 72 -3.79 3.26 3.56
CA LEU A 72 -4.19 3.61 2.20
C LEU A 72 -5.20 4.76 2.18
N LYS A 73 -6.18 4.74 3.08
CA LYS A 73 -7.15 5.84 3.24
C LYS A 73 -6.50 7.13 3.71
N SER A 74 -5.54 7.05 4.63
CA SER A 74 -4.75 8.21 5.06
C SER A 74 -3.97 8.82 3.89
N LEU A 75 -3.29 7.97 3.11
CA LEU A 75 -2.49 8.41 1.97
C LEU A 75 -3.34 9.07 0.89
N ALA A 76 -4.53 8.54 0.61
CA ALA A 76 -5.49 9.16 -0.29
C ALA A 76 -5.91 10.55 0.20
N GLY A 77 -6.22 10.70 1.50
CA GLY A 77 -6.55 12.00 2.08
C GLY A 77 -5.42 13.03 2.01
N ASP A 78 -4.17 12.58 2.21
CA ASP A 78 -2.99 13.45 2.08
C ASP A 78 -2.74 13.88 0.62
N PHE A 79 -2.96 12.97 -0.33
CA PHE A 79 -2.92 13.29 -1.76
C PHE A 79 -4.00 14.32 -2.13
N ASP A 80 -5.25 14.12 -1.69
CA ASP A 80 -6.35 15.04 -1.96
C ASP A 80 -6.09 16.43 -1.36
N ARG A 81 -5.51 16.50 -0.15
CA ARG A 81 -5.09 17.77 0.45
C ARG A 81 -3.99 18.46 -0.35
N MET A 82 -3.02 17.70 -0.88
CA MET A 82 -1.98 18.26 -1.74
C MET A 82 -2.57 18.81 -3.04
N VAL A 83 -3.47 18.07 -3.67
CA VAL A 83 -4.17 18.48 -4.90
C VAL A 83 -5.04 19.71 -4.64
N ALA A 84 -5.76 19.78 -3.52
CA ALA A 84 -6.56 20.93 -3.15
C ALA A 84 -5.69 22.20 -3.00
N ARG A 85 -4.50 22.07 -2.41
CA ARG A 85 -3.52 23.17 -2.33
C ARG A 85 -3.04 23.61 -3.72
N MET A 86 -2.70 22.67 -4.62
CA MET A 86 -2.25 23.02 -5.98
C MET A 86 -3.33 23.66 -6.87
N ASN A 87 -4.61 23.50 -6.52
CA ASN A 87 -5.75 23.98 -7.31
C ASN A 87 -6.37 25.29 -6.77
N THR A 88 -5.71 25.97 -5.83
CA THR A 88 -6.17 27.28 -5.39
C THR A 88 -6.16 28.30 -6.55
N PRO A 89 -7.02 29.33 -6.53
CA PRO A 89 -7.02 30.37 -7.58
C PRO A 89 -5.66 31.05 -7.76
N ALA A 90 -4.92 31.28 -6.66
CA ALA A 90 -3.59 31.87 -6.68
C ALA A 90 -2.56 30.94 -7.35
N ASP A 91 -2.56 29.65 -7.00
CA ASP A 91 -1.64 28.67 -7.60
C ASP A 91 -1.97 28.35 -9.06
N ARG A 92 -3.26 28.40 -9.43
CA ARG A 92 -3.68 28.32 -10.84
C ARG A 92 -3.19 29.52 -11.65
N ALA A 93 -3.27 30.73 -11.10
CA ALA A 93 -2.74 31.92 -11.74
C ALA A 93 -1.22 31.88 -11.87
N ALA A 94 -0.52 31.40 -10.83
CA ALA A 94 0.93 31.20 -10.86
C ALA A 94 1.36 30.13 -11.88
N ARG A 95 0.68 28.98 -11.95
CA ARG A 95 0.96 27.97 -13.01
C ARG A 95 0.71 28.54 -14.40
N ALA A 96 -0.39 29.25 -14.60
CA ALA A 96 -0.69 29.89 -15.87
C ALA A 96 0.37 30.93 -16.26
N SER A 97 0.91 31.70 -15.31
CA SER A 97 1.98 32.67 -15.58
C SER A 97 3.31 31.99 -15.87
N PHE A 98 3.67 30.90 -15.18
CA PHE A 98 4.86 30.10 -15.48
C PHE A 98 4.80 29.46 -16.87
N PHE A 99 3.67 28.85 -17.27
CA PHE A 99 3.53 28.28 -18.62
C PHE A 99 3.46 29.36 -19.70
N LYS A 100 2.89 30.54 -19.40
CA LYS A 100 2.97 31.71 -20.31
C LYS A 100 4.39 32.24 -20.44
N ALA A 101 5.18 32.25 -19.37
CA ALA A 101 6.58 32.65 -19.38
C ALA A 101 7.48 31.62 -20.10
N SER A 102 7.11 30.33 -20.04
CA SER A 102 7.78 29.23 -20.75
C SER A 102 7.33 29.07 -22.20
N ALA A 103 6.41 29.91 -22.70
CA ALA A 103 6.06 29.98 -24.11
C ALA A 103 7.19 30.65 -24.91
N VAL A 104 8.39 30.07 -24.88
CA VAL A 104 9.36 30.24 -25.94
C VAL A 104 8.67 29.71 -27.19
N LYS A 105 8.32 30.64 -28.09
CA LYS A 105 7.81 30.30 -29.41
C LYS A 105 8.77 29.28 -30.03
N PRO A 106 8.30 28.13 -30.54
CA PRO A 106 9.17 27.27 -31.32
C PRO A 106 9.79 28.14 -32.41
N SER A 107 11.12 28.21 -32.43
CA SER A 107 11.85 29.03 -33.40
C SER A 107 11.44 28.59 -34.81
N ALA A 108 11.37 29.55 -35.73
CA ALA A 108 10.90 29.34 -37.11
C ALA A 108 11.65 28.25 -37.90
N GLY A 109 12.72 27.65 -37.34
CA GLY A 109 13.45 26.51 -37.90
C GLY A 109 12.63 25.22 -37.96
N LEU A 110 11.66 25.00 -37.07
CA LEU A 110 10.82 23.77 -37.08
C LEU A 110 9.71 23.79 -38.13
N ALA A 111 9.36 24.97 -38.67
CA ALA A 111 8.32 25.10 -39.70
C ALA A 111 8.80 24.70 -41.11
N LYS A 112 10.11 24.49 -41.31
CA LYS A 112 10.68 24.14 -42.64
C LYS A 112 10.77 22.63 -42.91
N LEU A 113 10.35 21.77 -41.98
CA LEU A 113 10.49 20.31 -42.10
C LEU A 113 9.27 19.60 -42.71
N LYS A 114 8.41 20.32 -43.45
CA LYS A 114 7.29 19.70 -44.16
C LYS A 114 7.12 20.27 -45.56
N ARG A 115 7.87 19.70 -46.51
CA ARG A 115 7.47 19.46 -47.92
C ARG A 115 8.66 18.92 -48.72
N GLN A 116 8.86 17.60 -48.68
CA GLN A 116 9.53 16.88 -49.76
C GLN A 116 8.53 15.85 -50.29
N PRO A 117 8.00 16.01 -51.52
CA PRO A 117 7.12 15.00 -52.11
C PRO A 117 7.92 13.74 -52.48
N PRO A 118 7.29 12.56 -52.50
CA PRO A 118 7.93 11.29 -52.82
C PRO A 118 8.40 11.29 -54.28
N ASN A 119 9.66 10.97 -54.49
CA ASN A 119 10.28 10.85 -55.81
C ASN A 119 9.86 9.51 -56.41
N GLY A 120 8.99 9.53 -57.43
CA GLY A 120 8.63 8.35 -58.22
C GLY A 120 9.68 8.06 -59.29
N ARG A 121 10.08 6.78 -59.38
CA ARG A 121 10.56 6.12 -60.59
C ARG A 121 9.87 4.77 -60.68
#